data_AF-A0A150KIS4-F1
#
_entry.id   AF-A0A150KIS4-F1
#
_cell.length_a   1.000
_cell.length_b   1.000
_cell.length_c   1.000
_cell.angle_alpha   90.00
_cell.angle_beta   90.00
_cell.angle_gamma   90.00
#
_symmetry.space_group_name_H-M   'P 1'
#
loop_
_entity.id
_entity.type
_entity.pdbx_description
1 polymer ?
#
loop_
_entity_poly.entity_id
_entity_poly.type
_entity_poly.pdbx_seq_one_letter_code
_entity_poly.pdbx_strand_id
1 'polypeptide(L)'
;MKKEKVTDYLRKATENFSFHDDLDLSPFETNEIAAFFSSKRTTISRILNQGVKEGELIKINTRPVYFLHKRTFEKNFGKLKGNVFKSFQALSEYILEDSAEMIFRRLIGYDKSLKEVLEQMKTAIFYPDNGLPIMLLGPTGIGKTYLARLMYEYTKAKKTDQTGCPFLRVQLCTICQ
;
A
#
# COMPACT_ATOMS: atom_id res chain seq x y z
N MET A 1 -18.09 23.58 -14.16
CA MET A 1 -17.52 23.45 -15.52
C MET A 1 -15.99 23.24 -15.56
N LYS A 2 -15.11 24.20 -15.24
CA LYS A 2 -13.65 23.97 -15.42
C LYS A 2 -13.08 22.91 -14.46
N LYS A 3 -13.53 22.87 -13.21
CA LYS A 3 -13.06 21.90 -12.19
C LYS A 3 -13.42 20.46 -12.57
N GLU A 4 -14.68 20.19 -12.90
CA GLU A 4 -15.14 18.83 -13.27
C GLU A 4 -14.36 18.28 -14.47
N LYS A 5 -14.06 19.11 -15.47
CA LYS A 5 -13.25 18.69 -16.62
C LYS A 5 -11.82 18.31 -16.24
N VAL A 6 -11.19 19.07 -15.34
CA VAL A 6 -9.84 18.76 -14.83
C VAL A 6 -9.85 17.46 -14.02
N THR A 7 -10.87 17.26 -13.17
CA THR A 7 -11.03 16.01 -12.40
C THR A 7 -11.29 14.82 -13.33
N ASP A 8 -12.12 14.98 -14.38
CA ASP A 8 -12.37 13.92 -15.37
C ASP A 8 -11.12 13.55 -16.18
N TYR A 9 -10.30 14.54 -16.54
CA TYR A 9 -9.01 14.30 -17.18
C TYR A 9 -8.10 13.45 -16.28
N LEU A 10 -7.96 13.81 -14.99
CA LEU A 10 -7.17 13.03 -14.04
C LEU A 10 -7.76 11.65 -13.79
N ARG A 11 -9.09 11.50 -13.81
CA ARG A 11 -9.75 10.20 -13.71
C ARG A 11 -9.27 9.25 -14.80
N LYS A 12 -9.30 9.69 -16.06
CA LYS A 12 -8.83 8.91 -17.23
C LYS A 12 -7.33 8.66 -17.19
N ALA A 13 -6.53 9.67 -16.85
CA ALA A 13 -5.08 9.49 -16.71
C ALA A 13 -4.74 8.46 -15.62
N THR A 14 -5.46 8.48 -14.50
CA THR A 14 -5.24 7.56 -13.36
C THR A 14 -5.68 6.12 -13.68
N GLU A 15 -6.58 5.91 -14.63
CA GLU A 15 -6.96 4.54 -15.07
C GLU A 15 -5.77 3.79 -15.67
N ASN A 16 -4.85 4.51 -16.32
CA ASN A 16 -3.64 3.97 -16.93
C ASN A 16 -2.39 4.12 -16.03
N PHE A 17 -2.56 4.57 -14.79
CA PHE A 17 -1.43 4.72 -13.86
C PHE A 17 -0.91 3.34 -13.43
N SER A 18 0.41 3.20 -13.36
CA SER A 18 1.10 2.03 -12.83
C SER A 18 2.37 2.43 -12.06
N PHE A 19 2.89 1.54 -11.22
CA PHE A 19 4.13 1.77 -10.47
C PHE A 19 5.40 1.32 -11.20
N HIS A 20 5.34 1.17 -12.54
CA HIS A 20 6.49 0.76 -13.34
C HIS A 20 7.38 1.95 -13.68
N ASP A 21 8.70 1.72 -13.75
CA ASP A 21 9.70 2.77 -13.97
C ASP A 21 9.57 3.48 -15.34
N ASP A 22 8.90 2.86 -16.31
CA ASP A 22 8.70 3.40 -17.66
C ASP A 22 7.43 4.29 -17.80
N LEU A 23 6.71 4.56 -16.71
CA LEU A 23 5.49 5.37 -16.78
C LEU A 23 5.82 6.86 -17.04
N ASP A 24 5.24 7.42 -18.11
CA ASP A 24 5.23 8.87 -18.29
C ASP A 24 4.35 9.53 -17.23
N LEU A 25 4.99 10.28 -16.33
CA LEU A 25 4.33 11.01 -15.24
C LEU A 25 3.89 12.42 -15.65
N SER A 26 4.27 12.89 -16.84
CA SER A 26 3.92 14.21 -17.36
C SER A 26 2.42 14.51 -17.30
N PRO A 27 1.49 13.56 -17.60
CA PRO A 27 0.05 13.86 -17.59
C PRO A 27 -0.50 14.20 -16.21
N PHE A 28 0.22 13.88 -15.14
CA PHE A 28 -0.18 14.14 -13.75
C PHE A 28 0.37 15.46 -13.21
N GLU A 29 1.18 16.18 -13.99
CA GLU A 29 1.78 17.45 -13.61
C GLU A 29 0.85 18.63 -13.85
N THR A 30 0.96 19.64 -12.98
CA THR A 30 0.18 20.87 -13.13
C THR A 30 0.50 21.61 -14.44
N ASN A 31 1.74 21.52 -14.93
CA ASN A 31 2.18 22.22 -16.14
C ASN A 31 1.52 21.64 -17.40
N GLU A 32 1.53 20.31 -17.54
CA GLU A 32 0.88 19.62 -18.66
C GLU A 32 -0.63 19.80 -18.64
N ILE A 33 -1.25 19.67 -17.46
CA ILE A 33 -2.69 19.92 -17.31
C ILE A 33 -3.03 21.37 -17.70
N ALA A 34 -2.18 22.34 -17.33
CA ALA A 34 -2.37 23.75 -17.71
C ALA A 34 -2.26 23.98 -19.21
N ALA A 35 -1.29 23.33 -19.88
CA ALA A 35 -1.16 23.36 -21.33
C ALA A 35 -2.38 22.76 -22.03
N PHE A 36 -2.81 21.56 -21.61
CA PHE A 36 -3.98 20.86 -22.16
C PHE A 36 -5.27 21.70 -22.08
N PHE A 37 -5.50 22.38 -20.95
CA PHE A 37 -6.68 23.22 -20.75
C PHE A 37 -6.49 24.69 -21.20
N SER A 38 -5.38 25.03 -21.85
CA SER A 38 -5.02 26.41 -22.26
C SER A 38 -5.29 27.43 -21.14
N SER A 39 -4.90 27.07 -19.91
CA SER A 39 -5.23 27.82 -18.69
C SER A 39 -3.97 28.12 -17.90
N LYS A 40 -3.97 29.20 -17.10
CA LYS A 40 -2.80 29.55 -16.28
C LYS A 40 -2.50 28.45 -15.26
N ARG A 41 -1.21 28.09 -15.11
CA ARG A 41 -0.73 27.13 -14.10
C ARG A 41 -1.24 27.45 -12.70
N THR A 42 -1.29 28.73 -12.32
CA THR A 42 -1.80 29.18 -11.01
C THR A 42 -3.27 28.82 -10.79
N THR A 43 -4.08 28.91 -11.85
CA THR A 43 -5.50 28.52 -11.80
C THR A 43 -5.66 27.02 -11.68
N ILE A 44 -4.93 26.23 -12.46
CA ILE A 44 -4.96 24.76 -12.39
C ILE A 44 -4.45 24.28 -11.03
N SER A 45 -3.31 24.80 -10.55
CA SER A 45 -2.79 24.49 -9.21
C SER A 45 -3.82 24.76 -8.12
N ARG A 46 -4.55 25.88 -8.19
CA ARG A 46 -5.62 26.20 -7.24
C ARG A 46 -6.75 25.16 -7.30
N ILE A 47 -7.19 24.77 -8.50
CA ILE A 47 -8.23 23.74 -8.71
C ILE A 47 -7.78 22.39 -8.15
N LEU A 48 -6.55 21.97 -8.46
CA LEU A 48 -6.00 20.68 -8.03
C LEU A 48 -5.84 20.61 -6.51
N ASN A 49 -5.27 21.64 -5.88
CA ASN A 49 -5.16 21.70 -4.42
C ASN A 49 -6.54 21.75 -3.75
N GLN A 50 -7.54 22.38 -4.38
CA GLN A 50 -8.92 22.34 -3.89
C GLN A 50 -9.51 20.92 -3.97
N GLY A 51 -9.29 20.19 -5.06
CA GLY A 51 -9.70 18.79 -5.19
C GLY A 51 -9.02 17.86 -4.17
N VAL A 52 -7.79 18.16 -3.77
CA VAL A 52 -7.08 17.42 -2.70
C VAL A 52 -7.70 17.70 -1.33
N LYS A 53 -8.08 18.96 -1.05
CA LYS A 53 -8.77 19.35 0.20
C LYS A 53 -10.13 18.67 0.33
N GLU A 54 -10.84 18.53 -0.77
CA GLU A 54 -12.16 17.87 -0.81
C GLU A 54 -12.05 16.34 -0.84
N GLY A 55 -10.84 15.79 -0.97
CA GLY A 55 -10.60 14.35 -1.00
C GLY A 55 -10.97 13.66 -2.30
N GLU A 56 -11.13 14.41 -3.38
CA GLU A 56 -11.31 13.85 -4.73
C GLU A 56 -9.97 13.46 -5.38
N LEU A 57 -8.89 14.16 -5.02
CA LEU A 57 -7.57 13.98 -5.61
C LEU A 57 -6.52 13.63 -4.55
N ILE A 58 -5.49 12.90 -4.97
CA ILE A 58 -4.27 12.62 -4.23
C ILE A 58 -3.18 13.56 -4.74
N LYS A 59 -2.29 14.02 -3.85
CA LYS A 59 -1.12 14.85 -4.15
C LYS A 59 0.16 14.15 -3.74
N ILE A 60 1.14 14.14 -4.63
CA ILE A 60 2.49 13.63 -4.37
C ILE A 60 3.45 14.82 -4.42
N ASN A 61 3.98 15.20 -3.26
CA ASN A 61 4.79 16.41 -3.05
C ASN A 61 6.26 16.23 -3.47
N THR A 62 6.48 15.70 -4.67
CA THR A 62 7.80 15.61 -5.31
C THR A 62 8.14 16.91 -6.04
N ARG A 63 9.30 16.94 -6.70
CA ARG A 63 9.67 17.99 -7.66
C ARG A 63 9.91 17.31 -9.01
N PRO A 64 8.98 17.40 -9.97
CA PRO A 64 7.72 18.17 -9.95
C PRO A 64 6.60 17.51 -9.10
N VAL A 65 5.51 18.24 -8.83
CA VAL A 65 4.36 17.78 -8.00
C VAL A 65 3.31 17.12 -8.87
N TYR A 66 2.85 15.94 -8.46
CA TYR A 66 1.87 15.14 -9.21
C TYR A 66 0.53 15.03 -8.50
N PHE A 67 -0.54 14.87 -9.29
CA PHE A 67 -1.90 14.71 -8.80
C PHE A 67 -2.58 13.50 -9.44
N LEU A 68 -3.29 12.69 -8.64
CA LEU A 68 -4.01 11.50 -9.10
C LEU A 68 -5.47 11.55 -8.65
N HIS A 69 -6.37 10.89 -9.37
CA HIS A 69 -7.76 10.80 -8.98
C HIS A 69 -7.96 9.73 -7.91
N LYS A 70 -8.43 10.13 -6.72
CA LYS A 70 -8.45 9.25 -5.54
C LYS A 70 -9.29 8.01 -5.75
N ARG A 71 -10.54 8.15 -6.21
CA ARG A 71 -11.44 7.00 -6.36
C ARG A 71 -10.96 5.99 -7.40
N THR A 72 -10.37 6.47 -8.50
CA THR A 72 -9.81 5.57 -9.53
C THR A 72 -8.60 4.84 -9.00
N PHE A 73 -7.72 5.58 -8.33
CA PHE A 73 -6.55 5.01 -7.69
C PHE A 73 -6.95 3.93 -6.66
N GLU A 74 -7.90 4.23 -5.77
CA GLU A 74 -8.34 3.28 -4.75
C GLU A 74 -9.00 2.02 -5.33
N LYS A 75 -9.68 2.14 -6.49
CA LYS A 75 -10.26 1.01 -7.20
C LYS A 75 -9.19 0.05 -7.72
N ASN A 76 -8.06 0.58 -8.19
CA ASN A 76 -6.98 -0.21 -8.80
C ASN A 76 -5.93 -0.69 -7.78
N PHE A 77 -5.69 0.09 -6.72
CA PHE A 77 -4.57 -0.12 -5.80
C PHE A 77 -4.95 -0.30 -4.32
N GLY A 78 -6.22 -0.09 -3.94
CA GLY A 78 -6.67 -0.20 -2.54
C GLY A 78 -6.86 1.15 -1.83
N LYS A 79 -7.52 1.13 -0.66
CA LYS A 79 -7.97 2.36 0.02
C LYS A 79 -6.80 3.15 0.60
N LEU A 80 -6.89 4.48 0.53
CA LEU A 80 -5.87 5.39 1.08
C LEU A 80 -6.34 6.12 2.35
N LYS A 81 -5.58 6.03 3.45
CA LYS A 81 -5.73 6.94 4.61
C LYS A 81 -4.98 8.24 4.33
N GLY A 82 -5.60 9.09 3.53
CA GLY A 82 -5.13 10.45 3.25
C GLY A 82 -5.05 10.73 1.75
N ASN A 83 -4.67 11.97 1.45
CA ASN A 83 -4.68 12.52 0.10
C ASN A 83 -3.35 13.20 -0.25
N VAL A 84 -2.35 13.15 0.63
CA VAL A 84 -1.07 13.87 0.46
C VAL A 84 0.07 12.95 0.86
N PHE A 85 1.00 12.72 -0.06
CA PHE A 85 2.16 11.85 0.09
C PHE A 85 3.43 12.60 -0.27
N LYS A 86 4.57 12.23 0.33
CA LYS A 86 5.86 12.90 0.11
C LYS A 86 6.55 12.45 -1.19
N SER A 87 6.39 11.19 -1.56
CA SER A 87 7.02 10.57 -2.72
C SER A 87 6.14 9.43 -3.26
N PHE A 88 6.43 8.96 -4.47
CA PHE A 88 5.83 7.73 -5.00
C PHE A 88 6.16 6.52 -4.14
N GLN A 89 7.38 6.46 -3.59
CA GLN A 89 7.78 5.43 -2.64
C GLN A 89 6.89 5.43 -1.39
N ALA A 90 6.60 6.60 -0.80
CA ALA A 90 5.72 6.69 0.36
C ALA A 90 4.28 6.27 0.02
N LEU A 91 3.81 6.54 -1.21
CA LEU A 91 2.52 6.09 -1.69
C LEU A 91 2.48 4.56 -1.90
N SER A 92 3.54 3.97 -2.48
CA SER A 92 3.64 2.52 -2.67
C SER A 92 3.78 1.77 -1.34
N GLU A 93 4.57 2.29 -0.40
CA GLU A 93 4.70 1.72 0.95
C GLU A 93 3.35 1.66 1.67
N TYR A 94 2.55 2.71 1.54
CA TYR A 94 1.21 2.78 2.11
C TYR A 94 0.28 1.69 1.54
N ILE A 95 0.32 1.48 0.22
CA ILE A 95 -0.50 0.46 -0.47
C ILE A 95 -0.06 -0.95 -0.10
N LEU A 96 1.26 -1.19 -0.09
CA LEU A 96 1.84 -2.45 0.35
C LEU A 96 1.52 -2.73 1.82
N GLU A 97 1.45 -1.69 2.65
CA GLU A 97 1.00 -1.79 4.03
C GLU A 97 -0.46 -2.21 4.15
N ASP A 98 -1.39 -1.53 3.46
CA ASP A 98 -2.80 -1.90 3.54
C ASP A 98 -3.06 -3.32 2.99
N SER A 99 -2.41 -3.69 1.87
CA SER A 99 -2.49 -5.02 1.27
C SER A 99 -1.93 -6.11 2.20
N ALA A 100 -0.75 -5.89 2.78
CA ALA A 100 -0.17 -6.85 3.71
C ALA A 100 -1.01 -6.97 4.98
N GLU A 101 -1.56 -5.88 5.51
CA GLU A 101 -2.45 -5.95 6.68
C GLU A 101 -3.77 -6.67 6.39
N MET A 102 -4.27 -6.67 5.15
CA MET A 102 -5.42 -7.50 4.79
C MET A 102 -5.18 -8.99 5.02
N ILE A 103 -3.93 -9.46 4.98
CA ILE A 103 -3.60 -10.88 5.24
C ILE A 103 -3.96 -11.25 6.67
N PHE A 104 -3.60 -10.40 7.64
CA PHE A 104 -3.89 -10.67 9.05
C PHE A 104 -5.35 -10.42 9.44
N ARG A 105 -6.12 -9.64 8.68
CA ARG A 105 -7.58 -9.50 8.91
C ARG A 105 -8.36 -10.82 8.84
N ARG A 106 -7.78 -11.86 8.22
CA ARG A 106 -8.35 -13.22 8.19
C ARG A 106 -8.28 -13.93 9.54
N LEU A 107 -7.54 -13.39 10.51
CA LEU A 107 -7.38 -13.94 11.85
C LEU A 107 -8.46 -13.38 12.79
N ILE A 108 -9.19 -14.28 13.46
CA ILE A 108 -10.18 -13.87 14.47
C ILE A 108 -9.44 -13.17 15.61
N GLY A 109 -9.86 -11.95 15.94
CA GLY A 109 -9.23 -11.13 16.99
C GLY A 109 -8.03 -10.31 16.51
N TYR A 110 -7.78 -10.22 15.20
CA TYR A 110 -6.75 -9.36 14.57
C TYR A 110 -6.67 -7.95 15.17
N ASP A 111 -7.82 -7.27 15.26
CA ASP A 111 -7.95 -5.89 15.74
C ASP A 111 -8.23 -5.81 17.25
N LYS A 112 -8.18 -6.95 17.95
CA LYS A 112 -8.51 -7.09 19.38
C LYS A 112 -7.42 -7.87 20.11
N SER A 113 -7.73 -9.07 20.60
CA SER A 113 -6.87 -9.87 21.48
C SER A 113 -5.52 -10.24 20.88
N LEU A 114 -5.39 -10.25 19.55
CA LEU A 114 -4.15 -10.62 18.85
C LEU A 114 -3.39 -9.41 18.30
N LYS A 115 -3.89 -8.18 18.50
CA LYS A 115 -3.27 -6.97 17.94
C LYS A 115 -1.82 -6.81 18.39
N GLU A 116 -1.57 -6.85 19.71
CA GLU A 116 -0.21 -6.68 20.26
C GLU A 116 0.73 -7.80 19.83
N VAL A 117 0.24 -9.04 19.81
CA VAL A 117 0.99 -10.21 19.36
C VAL A 117 1.41 -10.05 17.89
N LEU A 118 0.49 -9.58 17.04
CA LEU A 118 0.79 -9.32 15.63
C LEU A 118 1.83 -8.21 15.45
N GLU A 119 1.76 -7.11 16.20
CA GLU A 119 2.78 -6.05 16.14
C GLU A 119 4.17 -6.56 16.56
N GLN A 120 4.23 -7.39 17.60
CA GLN A 120 5.49 -8.05 18.00
C GLN A 120 6.02 -8.98 16.90
N MET A 121 5.13 -9.78 16.29
CA MET A 121 5.51 -10.67 15.19
C MET A 121 6.02 -9.91 13.97
N LYS A 122 5.35 -8.80 13.59
CA LYS A 122 5.80 -7.92 12.50
C LYS A 122 7.19 -7.37 12.78
N THR A 123 7.40 -6.87 14.00
CA THR A 123 8.71 -6.37 14.46
C THR A 123 9.78 -7.44 14.35
N ALA A 124 9.48 -8.67 14.80
CA ALA A 124 10.39 -9.80 14.69
C ALA A 124 10.71 -10.18 13.23
N ILE A 125 9.74 -10.15 12.32
CA ILE A 125 9.96 -10.42 10.87
C ILE A 125 10.91 -9.39 10.22
N PHE A 126 10.86 -8.13 10.64
CA PHE A 126 11.65 -7.03 10.10
C PHE A 126 12.86 -6.65 10.94
N TYR A 127 13.16 -7.40 11.99
CA TYR A 127 14.38 -7.18 12.75
C TYR A 127 15.61 -7.35 11.83
N PRO A 128 16.67 -6.53 11.99
CA PRO A 128 17.91 -6.65 11.22
C PRO A 128 18.49 -8.08 11.24
N ASP A 129 19.32 -8.42 10.24
CA ASP A 129 20.07 -9.69 10.18
C ASP A 129 19.21 -10.97 10.17
N ASN A 130 18.26 -11.04 9.24
CA ASN A 130 17.35 -12.17 8.95
C ASN A 130 16.10 -12.30 9.83
N GLY A 131 15.77 -11.27 10.63
CA GLY A 131 14.63 -11.30 11.53
C GLY A 131 14.91 -12.10 12.81
N LEU A 132 14.01 -11.98 13.79
CA LEU A 132 14.08 -12.70 15.06
C LEU A 132 13.32 -14.03 14.99
N PRO A 133 13.88 -15.13 15.55
CA PRO A 133 13.16 -16.38 15.71
C PRO A 133 11.88 -16.22 16.55
N ILE A 134 10.78 -16.82 16.10
CA ILE A 134 9.47 -16.74 16.78
C ILE A 134 9.03 -18.15 17.16
N MET A 135 8.65 -18.33 18.43
CA MET A 135 8.09 -19.57 18.96
C MET A 135 6.60 -19.40 19.25
N LEU A 136 5.75 -20.22 18.61
CA LEU A 136 4.30 -20.22 18.84
C LEU A 136 3.93 -21.32 19.84
N LEU A 137 3.42 -20.94 21.02
CA LEU A 137 3.08 -21.86 22.11
C LEU A 137 1.56 -22.01 22.29
N GLY A 138 1.12 -23.20 22.70
CA GLY A 138 -0.26 -23.47 23.14
C GLY A 138 -0.78 -24.87 22.76
N PRO A 139 -2.03 -25.21 23.06
CA PRO A 139 -2.63 -26.52 22.75
C PRO A 139 -2.80 -26.82 21.25
N THR A 140 -2.93 -28.09 20.87
CA THR A 140 -3.26 -28.49 19.49
C THR A 140 -4.63 -27.92 19.08
N GLY A 141 -4.77 -27.50 17.81
CA GLY A 141 -6.06 -27.01 17.27
C GLY A 141 -6.33 -25.51 17.39
N ILE A 142 -5.51 -24.74 18.12
CA ILE A 142 -5.72 -23.29 18.31
C ILE A 142 -5.28 -22.41 17.12
N GLY A 143 -4.81 -23.01 16.02
CA GLY A 143 -4.43 -22.26 14.81
C GLY A 143 -2.98 -21.76 14.74
N LYS A 144 -2.03 -22.29 15.53
CA LYS A 144 -0.59 -21.92 15.44
C LYS A 144 -0.02 -22.06 14.02
N THR A 145 -0.29 -23.19 13.36
CA THR A 145 0.17 -23.43 11.98
C THR A 145 -0.46 -22.44 10.99
N TYR A 146 -1.73 -22.05 11.23
CA TYR A 146 -2.41 -21.05 10.42
C TYR A 146 -1.78 -19.67 10.61
N LEU A 147 -1.47 -19.29 11.85
CA LEU A 147 -0.77 -18.05 12.15
C LEU A 147 0.62 -18.00 11.49
N ALA A 148 1.41 -19.08 11.56
CA ALA A 148 2.70 -19.18 10.88
C ALA A 148 2.58 -19.01 9.35
N ARG A 149 1.49 -19.53 8.75
CA ARG A 149 1.22 -19.34 7.32
C ARG A 149 0.88 -17.90 6.98
N LEU A 150 0.06 -17.22 7.79
CA LEU A 150 -0.26 -15.80 7.59
C LEU A 150 0.99 -14.92 7.70
N MET A 151 1.91 -15.23 8.62
CA MET A 151 3.20 -14.53 8.72
C MET A 151 4.04 -14.65 7.45
N TYR A 152 4.07 -15.85 6.86
CA TYR A 152 4.76 -16.10 5.61
C TYR A 152 4.14 -15.29 4.46
N GLU A 153 2.81 -15.33 4.32
CA GLU A 153 2.08 -14.53 3.32
C GLU A 153 2.35 -13.02 3.50
N TYR A 154 2.32 -12.53 4.75
CA TYR A 154 2.63 -11.14 5.10
C TYR A 154 4.05 -10.73 4.71
N THR A 155 5.03 -11.58 5.04
CA THR A 155 6.44 -11.33 4.72
C THR A 155 6.65 -11.25 3.21
N LYS A 156 6.03 -12.16 2.45
CA LYS A 156 6.09 -12.17 0.99
C LYS A 156 5.45 -10.91 0.37
N ALA A 157 4.37 -10.41 0.95
CA ALA A 157 3.72 -9.19 0.49
C ALA A 157 4.55 -7.92 0.78
N LYS A 158 5.34 -7.92 1.86
CA LYS A 158 6.14 -6.76 2.29
C LYS A 158 7.59 -6.76 1.78
N LYS A 159 8.20 -7.92 1.55
CA LYS A 159 9.58 -8.04 1.05
C LYS A 159 9.53 -8.45 -0.43
N THR A 160 9.53 -7.46 -1.31
CA THR A 160 9.41 -7.62 -2.78
C THR A 160 10.51 -8.50 -3.38
N ASP A 161 11.68 -8.57 -2.75
CA ASP A 161 12.85 -9.37 -3.19
C ASP A 161 12.80 -10.86 -2.79
N GLN A 162 11.73 -11.34 -2.15
CA GLN A 162 11.61 -12.75 -1.77
C GLN A 162 10.91 -13.63 -2.82
N THR A 163 11.13 -13.35 -4.10
CA THR A 163 10.76 -14.23 -5.21
C THR A 163 11.54 -15.56 -5.10
N GLY A 164 11.00 -16.50 -4.33
CA GLY A 164 11.58 -17.85 -4.19
C GLY A 164 11.73 -18.38 -2.77
N CYS A 165 11.34 -17.65 -1.72
CA CYS A 165 11.42 -18.17 -0.34
C CYS A 165 10.31 -19.22 -0.09
N PRO A 166 10.61 -20.51 0.15
CA PRO A 166 9.58 -21.54 0.37
C PRO A 166 9.10 -21.56 1.82
N PHE A 167 7.81 -21.84 2.04
CA PHE A 167 7.29 -22.14 3.38
C PHE A 167 7.58 -23.61 3.72
N LEU A 168 8.55 -23.84 4.60
CA LEU A 168 8.95 -25.18 5.05
C LEU A 168 8.25 -25.54 6.36
N ARG A 169 7.52 -26.66 6.37
CA ARG A 169 6.91 -27.24 7.58
C ARG A 169 7.64 -28.53 7.94
N VAL A 170 8.38 -28.51 9.04
CA VAL A 170 8.97 -29.70 9.64
C VAL A 170 8.12 -30.11 10.83
N GLN A 171 7.66 -31.35 10.87
CA GLN A 171 6.95 -31.90 12.01
C GLN A 171 7.85 -32.90 12.71
N LEU A 172 8.29 -32.54 13.92
CA LEU A 172 9.05 -33.43 14.78
C LEU A 172 8.04 -34.39 15.42
N CYS A 173 8.05 -35.64 14.98
CA CYS A 173 7.42 -36.71 15.75
C CYS A 173 8.36 -37.07 16.88
N THR A 174 7.85 -37.08 18.11
CA THR A 174 8.52 -37.78 19.20
C THR A 174 8.63 -39.23 18.77
N ILE A 175 9.85 -39.69 18.51
CA ILE A 175 10.12 -41.12 18.50
C ILE A 175 9.95 -41.54 19.97
N CYS A 176 8.76 -42.00 20.33
CA CYS A 176 8.61 -42.76 21.56
C CYS A 176 9.41 -44.05 21.36
N GLN A 177 10.64 -44.07 21.87
CA GLN A 177 11.30 -45.31 22.27
C GLN A 177 10.81 -45.69 23.65
#